data_AF-A0A1H4KFY4-F1
#
_entry.id   AF-A0A1H4KFY4-F1
#
_cell.length_a   1.000
_cell.length_b   1.000
_cell.length_c   1.000
_cell.angle_alpha   90.00
_cell.angle_beta   90.00
_cell.angle_gamma   90.00
#
_symmetry.space_group_name_H-M   'P 1'
#
loop_
_entity.id
_entity.type
_entity.pdbx_description
1 polymer ?
#
loop_
_entity_poly.entity_id
_entity_poly.type
_entity_poly.pdbx_seq_one_letter_code
_entity_poly.pdbx_strand_id
1 'polypeptide(L)' 'MQTMSIRFKNKVIPVINYSDTSNTTQLTNKLIEMELNFEFRKKLKMISLIEIIGEVAIFKYHDGTKLYLEVS' A
#
# COMPACT_ATOMS: atom_id res chain seq x y z
N MET A 1 -9.10 14.35 -1.27
CA MET A 1 -8.41 13.43 -0.33
C MET A 1 -9.42 12.45 0.22
N GLN A 2 -9.28 11.17 -0.11
CA GLN A 2 -10.13 10.12 0.42
C GLN A 2 -9.33 9.25 1.38
N THR A 3 -9.84 9.07 2.59
CA THR A 3 -9.28 8.14 3.58
C THR A 3 -10.03 6.82 3.48
N MET A 4 -9.31 5.75 3.18
CA MET A 4 -9.84 4.40 3.12
C MET A 4 -8.93 3.44 3.88
N SER A 5 -9.34 2.19 4.00
CA SER A 5 -8.50 1.15 4.61
C SER A 5 -8.53 -0.09 3.74
N ILE A 6 -7.36 -0.68 3.51
CA ILE A 6 -7.25 -1.98 2.84
C ILE A 6 -7.05 -3.04 3.91
N ARG A 7 -7.90 -4.06 3.88
CA ARG A 7 -7.67 -5.29 4.65
C ARG A 7 -6.83 -6.23 3.81
N PHE A 8 -5.59 -6.46 4.22
CA PHE A 8 -4.71 -7.42 3.58
C PHE A 8 -4.23 -8.46 4.60
N LYS A 9 -4.58 -9.73 4.37
CA LYS A 9 -4.42 -10.82 5.34
C LYS A 9 -5.03 -10.45 6.70
N ASN A 10 -4.25 -10.52 7.78
CA ASN A 10 -4.68 -10.19 9.14
C ASN A 10 -4.42 -8.72 9.52
N LYS A 11 -4.14 -7.84 8.55
CA LYS A 11 -3.81 -6.44 8.82
C LYS A 11 -4.78 -5.51 8.10
N VAL A 12 -5.23 -4.49 8.82
CA VAL A 12 -5.93 -3.34 8.25
C VAL A 12 -4.92 -2.23 8.10
N ILE A 13 -4.71 -1.77 6.88
CA ILE A 13 -3.71 -0.75 6.54
C ILE A 13 -4.48 0.51 6.12
N PRO A 14 -4.26 1.66 6.79
CA PRO A 14 -4.85 2.92 6.36
C PRO A 14 -4.23 3.33 5.03
N VAL A 15 -5.08 3.84 4.13
CA VAL A 15 -4.67 4.33 2.82
C VAL A 15 -5.24 5.72 2.61
N ILE A 16 -4.38 6.66 2.26
CA ILE A 16 -4.78 8.01 1.86
C ILE A 16 -4.64 8.11 0.35
N ASN A 17 -5.77 8.28 -0.33
CA ASN A 17 -5.77 8.53 -1.77
C ASN A 17 -5.82 10.04 -2.02
N TYR A 18 -4.76 10.55 -2.66
CA TYR A 18 -4.67 11.92 -3.14
C TYR A 18 -5.02 12.03 -4.63
N SER A 19 -5.18 10.91 -5.34
CA SER A 19 -5.68 10.87 -6.71
C SER A 19 -7.21 10.91 -6.74
N ASP A 20 -7.76 11.48 -7.81
CA ASP A 20 -9.20 11.44 -8.12
C ASP A 20 -9.63 10.07 -8.67
N THR A 21 -8.68 9.26 -9.16
CA THR A 21 -8.92 7.91 -9.67
C THR A 21 -8.84 6.85 -8.56
N SER A 22 -9.71 5.83 -8.63
CA SER A 22 -9.73 4.73 -7.67
C SER A 22 -8.65 3.68 -8.00
N ASN A 23 -7.38 3.99 -7.75
CA ASN A 23 -6.25 3.06 -7.96
C ASN A 23 -6.15 1.98 -6.85
N THR A 24 -7.15 1.91 -5.97
CA THR A 24 -7.25 0.95 -4.87
C THR A 24 -7.26 -0.51 -5.33
N THR A 25 -7.93 -0.78 -6.45
CA THR A 25 -8.03 -2.13 -7.02
C THR A 25 -6.66 -2.60 -7.54
N GLN A 26 -5.95 -1.74 -8.28
CA GLN A 26 -4.58 -2.02 -8.74
C GLN A 26 -3.62 -2.23 -7.57
N LEU A 27 -3.71 -1.38 -6.53
CA LEU A 27 -2.94 -1.57 -5.31
C LEU A 27 -3.23 -2.93 -4.66
N THR A 28 -4.49 -3.32 -4.56
CA THR A 28 -4.86 -4.63 -3.99
C THR A 28 -4.30 -5.79 -4.82
N ASN A 29 -4.36 -5.69 -6.15
CA ASN A 29 -3.77 -6.69 -7.03
C ASN A 29 -2.25 -6.78 -6.86
N LYS A 30 -1.55 -5.64 -6.76
CA LYS A 30 -0.10 -5.65 -6.48
C LYS A 30 0.25 -6.20 -5.12
N LEU A 31 -0.55 -5.95 -4.09
CA LEU A 31 -0.36 -6.57 -2.79
C LEU A 31 -0.47 -8.11 -2.87
N ILE A 32 -1.40 -8.62 -3.68
CA ILE A 32 -1.56 -10.07 -3.93
C ILE A 32 -0.35 -10.62 -4.71
N GLU A 33 0.13 -9.94 -5.75
CA GLU A 33 1.35 -10.35 -6.47
C GLU A 33 2.57 -10.43 -5.54
N MET A 34 2.72 -9.46 -4.64
CA MET A 34 3.80 -9.42 -3.68
C MET A 34 3.61 -10.37 -2.49
N GLU A 35 2.49 -11.09 -2.40
CA GLU A 35 2.16 -11.93 -1.26
C GLU A 35 3.25 -12.99 -0.99
N LEU A 36 3.78 -13.59 -2.04
CA LEU A 36 4.80 -14.64 -1.93
C LEU A 36 6.22 -14.08 -1.74
N ASN A 37 6.41 -12.76 -1.90
CA ASN A 37 7.70 -12.12 -1.71
C ASN A 37 8.06 -12.08 -0.20
N PHE A 38 9.17 -12.73 0.15
CA PHE A 38 9.62 -12.84 1.55
C PHE A 38 9.94 -11.48 2.18
N GLU A 39 10.69 -10.63 1.47
CA GLU A 39 11.05 -9.30 1.94
C GLU A 39 9.81 -8.42 2.14
N PHE A 40 8.85 -8.50 1.21
CA PHE A 40 7.58 -7.81 1.34
C PHE A 40 6.80 -8.27 2.57
N ARG A 41 6.68 -9.59 2.81
CA ARG A 41 5.98 -10.11 4.01
C ARG A 41 6.63 -9.67 5.31
N LYS A 42 7.96 -9.55 5.34
CA LYS A 42 8.69 -9.03 6.50
C LYS A 42 8.33 -7.55 6.74
N LYS A 43 8.36 -6.75 5.67
CA LYS A 43 8.03 -5.32 5.71
C LYS A 43 6.54 -5.02 5.90
N LEU A 44 5.64 -5.93 5.49
CA LEU A 44 4.19 -5.81 5.63
C LEU A 44 3.77 -5.59 7.09
N LYS A 45 4.44 -6.29 8.01
CA LYS A 45 4.24 -6.12 9.46
C LYS A 45 4.58 -4.70 9.91
N MET A 46 5.52 -4.05 9.25
CA MET A 46 6.01 -2.70 9.56
C MET A 46 5.27 -1.57 8.84
N ILE A 47 4.38 -1.87 7.88
CA ILE A 47 3.62 -0.83 7.17
C ILE A 47 2.74 -0.08 8.16
N SER A 48 2.88 1.24 8.19
CA SER A 48 2.08 2.14 9.02
C SER A 48 0.95 2.78 8.22
N LEU A 49 1.23 3.18 6.98
CA LEU A 49 0.35 3.96 6.12
C LEU A 49 0.71 3.73 4.66
N ILE A 50 -0.29 3.76 3.78
CA ILE A 50 -0.08 3.81 2.33
C ILE A 50 -0.64 5.14 1.81
N GLU A 51 0.12 5.82 0.96
CA GLU A 51 -0.36 7.02 0.25
C GLU A 51 -0.40 6.72 -1.25
N ILE A 52 -1.51 7.01 -1.90
CA ILE A 52 -1.63 6.91 -3.35
C ILE A 52 -1.58 8.32 -3.92
N ILE A 53 -0.62 8.56 -4.81
CA ILE A 53 -0.44 9.84 -5.49
C ILE A 53 -0.33 9.53 -6.99
N GLY A 54 -1.37 9.87 -7.75
CA GLY A 54 -1.49 9.43 -9.14
C GLY A 54 -1.38 7.91 -9.24
N GLU A 55 -0.45 7.43 -10.06
CA GLU A 55 -0.19 6.01 -10.33
C GLU A 55 0.86 5.39 -9.40
N VAL A 56 1.24 6.07 -8.30
CA VAL A 56 2.25 5.58 -7.37
C VAL A 56 1.66 5.37 -5.97
N ALA A 57 1.86 4.17 -5.43
CA ALA A 57 1.61 3.81 -4.05
C ALA A 57 2.89 3.91 -3.23
N ILE A 58 2.85 4.74 -2.18
CA ILE A 58 3.95 4.98 -1.25
C ILE A 58 3.62 4.28 0.06
N PHE A 59 4.36 3.23 0.36
CA PHE A 59 4.28 2.52 1.63
C PHE A 59 5.20 3.19 2.64
N LYS A 60 4.63 3.72 3.73
CA LYS A 60 5.37 4.26 4.86
C LYS A 60 5.52 3.19 5.94
N TYR A 61 6.75 2.92 6.35
CA TYR A 61 7.05 1.96 7.41
C TYR A 61 7.29 2.66 8.75
N HIS A 62 7.13 1.92 9.84
CA HIS A 62 7.37 2.45 11.20
C HIS A 62 8.82 2.89 11.45
N ASP A 63 9.78 2.38 10.68
CA ASP A 63 11.19 2.78 10.75
C ASP A 63 11.50 4.08 9.99
N GLY A 64 10.48 4.71 9.39
CA GLY A 64 10.62 5.93 8.59
C GLY A 64 11.00 5.70 7.13
N THR A 65 11.30 4.46 6.74
CA THR A 65 11.58 4.14 5.33
C THR A 65 10.31 4.19 4.48
N LYS A 66 10.50 4.35 3.17
CA LYS A 66 9.41 4.40 2.19
C LYS A 66 9.68 3.43 1.05
N LEU A 67 8.65 2.71 0.61
CA LEU A 67 8.69 1.96 -0.65
C LEU A 67 7.75 2.62 -1.65
N TYR A 68 8.27 2.91 -2.83
CA TYR A 68 7.52 3.46 -3.95
C TYR A 68 7.18 2.32 -4.89
N LEU A 69 5.89 2.16 -5.19
CA LEU A 69 5.40 1.11 -6.06
C LEU A 69 4.47 1.74 -7.09
N GLU A 70 4.68 1.43 -8.36
CA GLU A 70 3.75 1.81 -9.40
C GLU A 70 2.51 0.91 -9.36
N VAL A 71 1.34 1.53 -9.50
CA VAL A 71 0.02 0.91 -9.56
C VAL A 71 -0.64 1.35 -10.86
N SER A 72 -0.16 0.77 -11.96
CA SER A 72 -0.75 0.81 -13.30
C SER A 72 -1.42 -0.51 -13.66
#